data_AF-A0A0A5GM25-F1
#
_entry.id   AF-A0A0A5GM25-F1
#
_cell.length_a   1.000
_cell.length_b   1.000
_cell.length_c   1.000
_cell.angle_alpha   90.00
_cell.angle_beta   90.00
_cell.angle_gamma   90.00
#
_symmetry.space_group_name_H-M   'P 1'
#
loop_
_entity.id
_entity.type
_entity.pdbx_description
1 polymer ?
#
loop_
_entity_poly.entity_id
_entity_poly.type
_entity_poly.pdbx_seq_one_letter_code
_entity_poly.pdbx_strand_id
1 'polypeptide(L)'
;MSRMRKKVIVITDGDEYARRAIRHIASELGGTSLDDLAGNPTRATKEEIIKGIERATSEPVFVLVDDAGVSGIGAGESILLQIATHPSVDIIGALAVASHTKFREWSRFDFSIDLDGNLVPFGVDKEGVPELDVDRISGDTVYALDQLTIPTIVAIGDIGKMRGRDDIKYGAPVTKRAIELILERDEQHGAASTGNADSIQT
;
A
#
# COMPACT_ATOMS: atom_id res chain seq x y z
N MET A 1 -11.92 -6.36 26.57
CA MET A 1 -12.46 -6.32 25.20
C MET A 1 -11.28 -6.40 24.26
N SER A 2 -11.15 -7.45 23.43
CA SER A 2 -10.18 -7.43 22.33
C SER A 2 -10.55 -6.27 21.43
N ARG A 3 -9.71 -5.24 21.37
CA ARG A 3 -9.92 -4.13 20.44
C ARG A 3 -9.85 -4.75 19.04
N MET A 4 -10.91 -4.62 18.23
CA MET A 4 -10.84 -5.10 16.85
C MET A 4 -9.67 -4.41 16.16
N ARG A 5 -8.84 -5.20 15.48
CA ARG A 5 -7.72 -4.69 14.71
C ARG A 5 -8.27 -3.84 13.56
N LYS A 6 -7.64 -2.70 13.31
CA LYS A 6 -8.01 -1.79 12.22
C LYS A 6 -7.40 -2.28 10.92
N LYS A 7 -8.21 -2.41 9.87
CA LYS A 7 -7.73 -2.71 8.52
C LYS A 7 -6.86 -1.57 8.00
N VAL A 8 -5.65 -1.89 7.56
CA VAL A 8 -4.65 -0.93 7.07
C VAL A 8 -4.22 -1.31 5.66
N ILE A 9 -4.14 -0.31 4.79
CA ILE A 9 -3.44 -0.39 3.51
C ILE A 9 -2.20 0.48 3.62
N VAL A 10 -1.03 -0.11 3.35
CA VAL A 10 0.26 0.60 3.38
C VAL A 10 0.62 1.08 1.98
N ILE A 11 1.19 2.28 1.86
CA ILE A 11 1.65 2.87 0.61
C ILE A 11 3.13 3.22 0.80
N THR A 12 4.01 2.69 -0.06
CA THR A 12 5.46 2.92 0.01
C THR A 12 5.89 4.18 -0.75
N ASP A 13 5.15 5.28 -0.56
CA ASP A 13 5.45 6.61 -1.09
C ASP A 13 4.76 7.64 -0.17
N GLY A 14 5.50 8.68 0.21
CA GLY A 14 5.08 9.70 1.16
C GLY A 14 5.17 11.12 0.61
N ASP A 15 5.39 11.27 -0.69
CA ASP A 15 5.50 12.58 -1.33
C ASP A 15 4.14 13.33 -1.43
N GLU A 16 4.18 14.60 -1.86
CA GLU A 16 2.98 15.43 -1.93
C GLU A 16 1.94 14.95 -2.96
N TYR A 17 2.36 14.28 -4.04
CA TYR A 17 1.45 13.73 -5.03
C TYR A 17 0.73 12.50 -4.46
N ALA A 18 1.48 11.59 -3.84
CA ALA A 18 0.92 10.42 -3.15
C ALA A 18 -0.06 10.84 -2.05
N ARG A 19 0.32 11.78 -1.19
CA ARG A 19 -0.55 12.33 -0.13
C ARG A 19 -1.88 12.83 -0.66
N ARG A 20 -1.85 13.65 -1.72
CA ARG A 20 -3.06 14.24 -2.30
C ARG A 20 -3.93 13.17 -2.96
N ALA A 21 -3.33 12.25 -3.72
CA ALA A 21 -4.05 11.18 -4.39
C ALA A 21 -4.75 10.25 -3.38
N ILE A 22 -4.02 9.77 -2.37
CA ILE A 22 -4.56 8.87 -1.34
C ILE A 22 -5.64 9.57 -0.50
N ARG A 23 -5.45 10.85 -0.13
CA ARG A 23 -6.50 11.62 0.56
C ARG A 23 -7.78 11.70 -0.26
N HIS A 24 -7.65 11.96 -1.56
CA HIS A 24 -8.80 12.01 -2.47
C HIS A 24 -9.48 10.64 -2.58
N ILE A 25 -8.73 9.57 -2.83
CA ILE A 25 -9.27 8.22 -2.97
C ILE A 25 -9.94 7.75 -1.68
N ALA A 26 -9.36 8.04 -0.51
CA ALA A 26 -9.99 7.73 0.78
C ALA A 26 -11.34 8.43 0.95
N SER A 27 -11.50 9.64 0.41
CA SER A 27 -12.80 10.34 0.43
C SER A 27 -13.82 9.75 -0.53
N GLU A 28 -13.39 9.12 -1.62
CA GLU A 28 -14.27 8.50 -2.62
C GLU A 28 -14.67 7.07 -2.27
N LEU A 29 -13.70 6.24 -1.89
CA LEU A 29 -13.90 4.82 -1.57
C LEU A 29 -14.29 4.59 -0.11
N GLY A 30 -14.21 5.63 0.72
CA GLY A 30 -14.27 5.52 2.18
C GLY A 30 -12.91 5.12 2.78
N GLY A 31 -12.83 5.25 4.10
CA GLY A 31 -11.61 5.03 4.86
C GLY A 31 -11.03 6.31 5.45
N THR A 32 -9.86 6.19 6.08
CA THR A 32 -9.16 7.31 6.72
C THR A 32 -7.74 7.38 6.18
N SER A 33 -7.37 8.49 5.55
CA SER A 33 -5.97 8.73 5.18
C SER A 33 -5.20 9.35 6.34
N LEU A 34 -4.02 8.81 6.65
CA LEU A 34 -3.04 9.45 7.55
C LEU A 34 -2.02 10.26 6.76
N ASP A 35 -2.48 10.95 5.71
CA ASP A 35 -1.64 11.77 4.85
C ASP A 35 -0.93 12.89 5.63
N ASP A 36 -1.47 13.35 6.75
CA ASP A 36 -0.86 14.35 7.63
C ASP A 36 0.41 13.84 8.32
N LEU A 37 0.51 12.52 8.54
CA LEU A 37 1.67 11.83 9.11
C LEU A 37 2.66 11.34 8.05
N ALA A 38 2.31 11.42 6.77
CA ALA A 38 3.20 11.07 5.67
C ALA A 38 4.40 12.02 5.57
N GLY A 39 5.42 11.62 4.83
CA GLY A 39 6.55 12.47 4.44
C GLY A 39 7.55 11.72 3.60
N ASN A 40 8.44 12.44 2.93
CA ASN A 40 9.52 11.87 2.10
C ASN A 40 10.86 12.50 2.58
N PRO A 41 11.60 11.87 3.52
CA PRO A 41 11.31 10.59 4.16
C PRO A 41 10.28 10.74 5.30
N THR A 42 9.73 9.62 5.77
CA THR A 42 8.80 9.60 6.89
C THR A 42 9.45 10.15 8.17
N ARG A 43 8.76 11.06 8.85
CA ARG A 43 9.20 11.64 10.13
C ARG A 43 8.32 11.29 11.32
N ALA A 44 7.08 10.85 11.05
CA ALA A 44 6.16 10.45 12.10
C ALA A 44 6.71 9.24 12.85
N THR A 45 6.48 9.17 14.16
CA THR A 45 6.87 8.00 14.96
C THR A 45 5.86 6.89 14.81
N LYS A 46 6.28 5.66 15.18
CA LYS A 46 5.37 4.53 15.35
C LYS A 46 4.17 4.90 16.22
N GLU A 47 4.40 5.57 17.35
CA GLU A 47 3.34 5.92 18.30
C GLU A 47 2.34 6.91 17.69
N GLU A 48 2.80 7.84 16.85
CA GLU A 48 1.93 8.77 16.14
C GLU A 48 1.06 8.04 15.12
N ILE A 49 1.65 7.15 14.32
CA ILE A 49 0.93 6.35 13.33
C ILE A 49 -0.07 5.41 13.99
N ILE A 50 0.31 4.68 15.05
CA ILE A 50 -0.61 3.82 15.81
C ILE A 50 -1.76 4.65 16.40
N LYS A 51 -1.48 5.84 16.98
CA LYS A 51 -2.54 6.72 17.47
C LYS A 51 -3.46 7.19 16.35
N GLY A 52 -2.93 7.47 15.16
CA GLY A 52 -3.70 7.81 13.96
C GLY A 52 -4.64 6.68 13.55
N ILE A 53 -4.10 5.45 13.41
CA ILE A 53 -4.87 4.23 13.09
C ILE A 53 -5.98 4.01 14.12
N GLU A 54 -5.67 4.16 15.41
CA GLU A 54 -6.63 3.94 16.49
C GLU A 54 -7.73 5.00 16.60
N ARG A 55 -7.48 6.22 16.09
CA ARG A 55 -8.44 7.32 16.01
C ARG A 55 -9.25 7.33 14.72
N ALA A 56 -8.82 6.57 13.71
CA ALA A 56 -9.50 6.50 12.43
C ALA A 56 -10.97 6.13 12.59
N THR A 57 -11.83 6.99 12.05
CA THR A 57 -13.29 6.85 12.15
C THR A 57 -13.84 5.87 11.13
N SER A 58 -13.12 5.66 10.03
CA SER A 58 -13.48 4.75 8.93
C SER A 58 -12.30 3.88 8.52
N GLU A 59 -12.59 2.69 8.00
CA GLU A 59 -11.62 1.71 7.50
C GLU A 59 -11.79 1.49 5.98
N PRO A 60 -10.72 1.14 5.23
CA PRO A 60 -9.36 0.95 5.72
C PRO A 60 -8.68 2.27 6.11
N VAL A 61 -7.61 2.15 6.91
CA VAL A 61 -6.72 3.27 7.20
C VAL A 61 -5.55 3.22 6.22
N PHE A 62 -5.33 4.32 5.50
CA PHE A 62 -4.23 4.44 4.55
C PHE A 62 -3.01 5.03 5.25
N VAL A 63 -1.91 4.28 5.28
CA VAL A 63 -0.65 4.67 5.94
C VAL A 63 0.43 4.81 4.87
N LEU A 64 0.98 6.02 4.74
CA LEU A 64 2.02 6.33 3.77
C LEU A 64 3.38 6.33 4.47
N VAL A 65 4.35 5.57 3.92
CA VAL A 65 5.71 5.46 4.44
C VAL A 65 6.73 5.60 3.29
N ASP A 66 7.85 6.27 3.53
CA ASP A 66 8.85 6.60 2.52
C ASP A 66 10.25 6.73 3.14
N ASP A 67 11.26 6.32 2.40
CA ASP A 67 12.68 6.36 2.78
C ASP A 67 13.51 7.37 2.00
N ALA A 68 12.95 8.05 1.00
CA ALA A 68 13.59 9.16 0.27
C ALA A 68 14.96 8.81 -0.35
N GLY A 69 15.11 7.59 -0.85
CA GLY A 69 16.31 7.06 -1.48
C GLY A 69 17.36 6.54 -0.49
N VAL A 70 17.04 6.43 0.80
CA VAL A 70 17.88 5.70 1.75
C VAL A 70 17.93 4.24 1.34
N SER A 71 19.15 3.70 1.20
CA SER A 71 19.34 2.26 1.00
C SER A 71 19.37 1.52 2.34
N GLY A 72 18.82 0.33 2.35
CA GLY A 72 18.55 -0.51 3.52
C GLY A 72 17.29 -0.06 4.25
N ILE A 73 17.08 -0.65 5.44
CA ILE A 73 15.96 -0.29 6.32
C ILE A 73 16.08 1.19 6.71
N GLY A 74 15.28 2.04 6.07
CA GLY A 74 15.13 3.45 6.39
C GLY A 74 14.06 3.71 7.45
N ALA A 75 13.62 4.96 7.54
CA ALA A 75 12.60 5.39 8.50
C ALA A 75 11.23 4.79 8.19
N GLY A 76 10.79 4.85 6.92
CA GLY A 76 9.55 4.28 6.43
C GLY A 76 9.49 2.77 6.60
N GLU A 77 10.53 2.05 6.20
CA GLU A 77 10.61 0.60 6.40
C GLU A 77 10.64 0.20 7.87
N SER A 78 11.40 0.91 8.71
CA SER A 78 11.44 0.65 10.15
C SER A 78 10.05 0.82 10.79
N ILE A 79 9.33 1.87 10.41
CA ILE A 79 7.96 2.11 10.85
C ILE A 79 7.04 0.98 10.41
N LEU A 80 7.10 0.58 9.14
CA LEU A 80 6.28 -0.49 8.57
C LEU A 80 6.45 -1.80 9.37
N LEU A 81 7.69 -2.23 9.61
CA LEU A 81 7.98 -3.43 10.41
C LEU A 81 7.42 -3.32 11.84
N GLN A 82 7.50 -2.12 12.44
CA GLN A 82 7.01 -1.88 13.79
C GLN A 82 5.49 -1.84 13.92
N ILE A 83 4.76 -1.32 12.94
CA ILE A 83 3.29 -1.27 12.97
C ILE A 83 2.68 -2.62 12.59
N ALA A 84 3.33 -3.40 11.71
CA ALA A 84 2.86 -4.71 11.28
C ALA A 84 2.74 -5.73 12.43
N THR A 85 3.52 -5.54 13.50
CA THR A 85 3.49 -6.39 14.70
C THR A 85 2.55 -5.87 15.79
N HIS A 86 1.89 -4.72 15.58
CA HIS A 86 1.08 -4.09 16.61
C HIS A 86 -0.31 -4.75 16.71
N PRO A 87 -0.81 -5.08 17.92
CA PRO A 87 -2.04 -5.85 18.09
C PRO A 87 -3.33 -5.09 17.72
N SER A 88 -3.26 -3.80 17.39
CA SER A 88 -4.40 -3.01 16.88
C SER A 88 -4.40 -2.84 15.36
N VAL A 89 -3.42 -3.43 14.66
CA VAL A 89 -3.21 -3.26 13.21
C VAL A 89 -3.46 -4.58 12.49
N ASP A 90 -4.17 -4.52 11.37
CA ASP A 90 -4.36 -5.62 10.43
C ASP A 90 -4.04 -5.11 9.02
N ILE A 91 -2.84 -5.40 8.51
CA ILE A 91 -2.44 -4.96 7.17
C ILE A 91 -3.10 -5.89 6.15
N ILE A 92 -4.10 -5.39 5.43
CA ILE A 92 -4.87 -6.15 4.45
C ILE A 92 -4.26 -6.09 3.05
N GLY A 93 -3.41 -5.09 2.80
CA GLY A 93 -2.66 -4.99 1.55
C GLY A 93 -1.65 -3.85 1.53
N ALA A 94 -0.86 -3.78 0.47
CA ALA A 94 0.11 -2.72 0.24
C ALA A 94 0.20 -2.30 -1.23
N LEU A 95 0.44 -1.01 -1.46
CA LEU A 95 0.91 -0.48 -2.74
C LEU A 95 2.44 -0.39 -2.69
N ALA A 96 3.11 -1.19 -3.52
CA ALA A 96 4.55 -1.17 -3.71
C ALA A 96 4.89 -0.23 -4.88
N VAL A 97 5.31 0.98 -4.55
CA VAL A 97 5.56 2.07 -5.51
C VAL A 97 6.96 1.92 -6.11
N ALA A 98 7.03 1.90 -7.43
CA ALA A 98 8.28 1.82 -8.17
C ALA A 98 9.13 3.08 -7.98
N SER A 99 10.44 2.92 -7.82
CA SER A 99 11.38 4.03 -7.71
C SER A 99 12.59 3.90 -8.64
N HIS A 100 13.35 4.99 -8.79
CA HIS A 100 14.50 5.03 -9.69
C HIS A 100 15.75 4.31 -9.15
N THR A 101 15.69 3.71 -7.96
CA THR A 101 16.81 3.00 -7.34
C THR A 101 17.08 1.69 -8.09
N LYS A 102 17.80 1.81 -9.20
CA LYS A 102 18.22 0.66 -10.02
C LYS A 102 19.04 -0.34 -9.18
N PHE A 103 18.46 -1.52 -8.95
CA PHE A 103 19.10 -2.80 -8.61
C PHE A 103 19.56 -3.07 -7.17
N ARG A 104 19.29 -2.21 -6.18
CA ARG A 104 19.67 -2.57 -4.79
C ARG A 104 18.53 -3.19 -3.99
N GLU A 105 17.31 -2.74 -4.20
CA GLU A 105 16.17 -3.10 -3.36
C GLU A 105 14.95 -3.41 -4.22
N TRP A 106 14.30 -4.52 -3.88
CA TRP A 106 13.15 -5.03 -4.58
C TRP A 106 12.28 -5.85 -3.62
N SER A 107 11.01 -6.02 -3.99
CA SER A 107 10.08 -6.92 -3.31
C SER A 107 9.21 -7.68 -4.33
N ARG A 108 8.61 -8.78 -3.87
CA ARG A 108 7.58 -9.52 -4.59
C ARG A 108 6.24 -8.79 -4.53
N PHE A 109 5.46 -8.96 -5.57
CA PHE A 109 4.09 -8.48 -5.64
C PHE A 109 3.16 -9.61 -6.10
N ASP A 110 1.86 -9.48 -5.81
CA ASP A 110 0.83 -10.41 -6.29
C ASP A 110 0.20 -9.94 -7.61
N PHE A 111 0.06 -8.62 -7.75
CA PHE A 111 -0.47 -7.97 -8.94
C PHE A 111 0.37 -6.75 -9.31
N SER A 112 0.39 -6.40 -10.58
CA SER A 112 0.95 -5.13 -11.04
C SER A 112 -0.05 -4.43 -11.96
N ILE A 113 -0.10 -3.10 -11.87
CA ILE A 113 -0.97 -2.25 -12.68
C ILE A 113 -0.11 -1.26 -13.46
N ASP A 114 -0.28 -1.25 -14.79
CA ASP A 114 0.40 -0.31 -15.68
C ASP A 114 -0.23 1.09 -15.66
N LEU A 115 0.41 2.06 -16.32
CA LEU A 115 -0.06 3.45 -16.41
C LEU A 115 -1.44 3.60 -17.09
N ASP A 116 -1.91 2.57 -17.79
CA ASP A 116 -3.22 2.52 -18.44
C ASP A 116 -4.30 1.90 -17.53
N GLY A 117 -3.93 1.45 -16.32
CA GLY A 117 -4.83 0.82 -15.36
C GLY A 117 -5.05 -0.68 -15.61
N ASN A 118 -4.25 -1.32 -16.47
CA ASN A 118 -4.38 -2.73 -16.79
C ASN A 118 -3.55 -3.59 -15.83
N LEU A 119 -4.07 -4.77 -15.50
CA LEU A 119 -3.28 -5.80 -14.85
C LEU A 119 -2.23 -6.36 -15.81
N VAL A 120 -0.98 -6.34 -15.39
CA VAL A 120 0.16 -6.85 -16.16
C VAL A 120 0.91 -7.93 -15.36
N PRO A 121 1.51 -8.94 -16.02
CA PRO A 121 2.23 -10.02 -15.34
C PRO A 121 3.66 -9.66 -14.95
N PHE A 122 4.12 -8.45 -15.29
CA PHE A 122 5.49 -7.98 -15.05
C PHE A 122 5.48 -6.83 -14.04
N GLY A 123 6.62 -6.55 -13.41
CA GLY A 123 6.79 -5.31 -12.66
C GLY A 123 6.63 -4.10 -13.56
N VAL A 124 6.43 -2.93 -12.96
CA VAL A 124 6.34 -1.65 -13.67
C VAL A 124 7.44 -0.71 -13.19
N ASP A 125 7.90 0.16 -14.08
CA ASP A 125 8.78 1.25 -13.72
C ASP A 125 8.01 2.39 -13.02
N LYS A 126 8.74 3.43 -12.63
CA LYS A 126 8.18 4.63 -12.00
C LYS A 126 7.16 5.37 -12.88
N GLU A 127 7.22 5.21 -14.20
CA GLU A 127 6.26 5.79 -15.13
C GLU A 127 5.02 4.90 -15.34
N GLY A 128 4.95 3.74 -14.66
CA GLY A 128 3.90 2.74 -14.82
C GLY A 128 4.07 1.89 -16.07
N VAL A 129 5.24 1.87 -16.69
CA VAL A 129 5.52 1.08 -17.90
C VAL A 129 6.02 -0.31 -17.49
N PRO A 130 5.46 -1.40 -18.04
CA PRO A 130 5.94 -2.75 -17.73
C PRO A 130 7.42 -2.95 -18.05
N GLU A 131 8.16 -3.52 -17.11
CA GLU A 131 9.55 -3.94 -17.29
C GLU A 131 9.63 -5.44 -17.61
N LEU A 132 10.83 -5.94 -17.95
CA LEU A 132 11.03 -7.37 -18.23
C LEU A 132 11.17 -8.22 -16.96
N ASP A 133 11.27 -7.58 -15.79
CA ASP A 133 11.39 -8.26 -14.52
C ASP A 133 10.03 -8.87 -14.12
N VAL A 134 10.03 -10.20 -13.99
CA VAL A 134 8.87 -10.97 -13.55
C VAL A 134 8.86 -11.01 -12.01
N ASP A 135 7.69 -10.76 -11.42
CA ASP A 135 7.42 -10.83 -9.97
C ASP A 135 8.31 -9.95 -9.07
N ARG A 136 8.96 -8.92 -9.61
CA ARG A 136 9.78 -7.99 -8.82
C ARG A 136 9.46 -6.55 -9.14
N ILE A 137 9.37 -5.75 -8.08
CA ILE A 137 9.26 -4.30 -8.16
C ILE A 137 10.47 -3.68 -7.48
N SER A 138 11.12 -2.72 -8.14
CA SER A 138 12.26 -1.99 -7.57
C SER A 138 11.78 -0.75 -6.84
N GLY A 139 12.25 -0.54 -5.62
CA GLY A 139 11.90 0.62 -4.81
C GLY A 139 12.78 0.71 -3.57
N ASP A 140 12.90 1.90 -3.02
CA ASP A 140 13.70 2.24 -1.84
C ASP A 140 12.93 2.10 -0.52
N THR A 141 11.61 1.83 -0.57
CA THR A 141 10.77 1.59 0.63
C THR A 141 9.97 0.29 0.52
N VAL A 142 10.34 -0.59 -0.42
CA VAL A 142 9.61 -1.84 -0.68
C VAL A 142 10.27 -3.06 -0.08
N TYR A 143 11.54 -3.00 0.31
CA TYR A 143 12.32 -4.14 0.80
C TYR A 143 11.73 -4.76 2.08
N ALA A 144 11.12 -3.97 2.96
CA ALA A 144 10.44 -4.48 4.15
C ALA A 144 9.17 -5.31 3.86
N LEU A 145 8.56 -5.18 2.68
CA LEU A 145 7.32 -5.90 2.34
C LEU A 145 7.54 -7.42 2.30
N ASP A 146 8.68 -7.88 1.81
CA ASP A 146 9.04 -9.32 1.74
C ASP A 146 9.22 -9.97 3.13
N GLN A 147 9.35 -9.17 4.18
CA GLN A 147 9.48 -9.62 5.56
C GLN A 147 8.13 -9.77 6.26
N LEU A 148 7.05 -9.32 5.62
CA LEU A 148 5.71 -9.28 6.17
C LEU A 148 4.79 -10.26 5.44
N THR A 149 3.83 -10.83 6.17
CA THR A 149 2.75 -11.61 5.57
C THR A 149 1.60 -10.68 5.24
N ILE A 150 1.72 -9.97 4.10
CA ILE A 150 0.69 -9.08 3.58
C ILE A 150 -0.18 -9.86 2.58
N PRO A 151 -1.52 -9.88 2.71
CA PRO A 151 -2.38 -10.70 1.86
C PRO A 151 -2.40 -10.33 0.38
N THR A 152 -2.18 -9.05 0.05
CA THR A 152 -2.18 -8.56 -1.32
C THR A 152 -1.23 -7.38 -1.48
N ILE A 153 -0.20 -7.54 -2.29
CA ILE A 153 0.75 -6.49 -2.66
C ILE A 153 0.53 -6.14 -4.14
N VAL A 154 0.26 -4.86 -4.42
CA VAL A 154 0.08 -4.35 -5.78
C VAL A 154 1.26 -3.45 -6.15
N ALA A 155 2.02 -3.84 -7.16
CA ALA A 155 3.08 -3.03 -7.74
C ALA A 155 2.50 -1.94 -8.66
N ILE A 156 2.97 -0.71 -8.51
CA ILE A 156 2.45 0.47 -9.23
C ILE A 156 3.57 1.48 -9.52
N GLY A 157 3.40 2.31 -10.54
CA GLY A 157 4.26 3.47 -10.80
C GLY A 157 4.05 4.62 -9.79
N ASP A 158 4.64 5.77 -10.08
CA ASP A 158 4.61 6.95 -9.22
C ASP A 158 3.20 7.54 -9.06
N ILE A 159 2.68 7.47 -7.83
CA ILE A 159 1.30 7.80 -7.49
C ILE A 159 1.03 9.28 -7.80
N GLY A 160 -0.09 9.54 -8.47
CA GLY A 160 -0.48 10.90 -8.85
C GLY A 160 0.30 11.46 -10.04
N LYS A 161 1.27 10.71 -10.61
CA LYS A 161 2.12 11.16 -11.72
C LYS A 161 1.90 10.35 -12.98
N MET A 162 2.45 9.13 -13.10
CA MET A 162 2.37 8.21 -14.27
C MET A 162 2.01 8.88 -15.62
N ARG A 163 2.88 9.79 -16.10
CA ARG A 163 2.69 10.59 -17.35
C ARG A 163 1.38 11.37 -17.46
N GLY A 164 0.87 11.86 -16.33
CA GLY A 164 -0.41 12.54 -16.18
C GLY A 164 -1.63 11.62 -16.26
N ARG A 165 -1.45 10.30 -16.40
CA ARG A 165 -2.59 9.35 -16.46
C ARG A 165 -3.19 9.08 -15.10
N ASP A 166 -2.38 9.19 -14.06
CA ASP A 166 -2.82 9.05 -12.67
C ASP A 166 -3.00 10.39 -11.94
N ASP A 167 -3.08 11.50 -12.68
CA ASP A 167 -3.25 12.82 -12.06
C ASP A 167 -4.56 12.88 -11.24
N ILE A 168 -4.47 13.44 -10.03
CA ILE A 168 -5.61 13.65 -9.13
C ILE A 168 -6.77 14.42 -9.78
N LYS A 169 -6.53 15.28 -10.78
CA LYS A 169 -7.60 15.97 -11.52
C LYS A 169 -8.54 15.00 -12.25
N TYR A 170 -8.09 13.77 -12.49
CA TYR A 170 -8.86 12.68 -13.06
C TYR A 170 -9.26 11.63 -12.02
N GLY A 171 -9.05 11.90 -10.74
CA GLY A 171 -9.37 11.00 -9.63
C GLY A 171 -8.27 9.98 -9.30
N ALA A 172 -7.05 10.14 -9.83
CA ALA A 172 -5.96 9.17 -9.69
C ALA A 172 -6.41 7.72 -10.05
N PRO A 173 -6.86 7.52 -11.31
CA PRO A 173 -7.56 6.30 -11.71
C PRO A 173 -6.73 5.01 -11.59
N VAL A 174 -5.40 5.08 -11.76
CA VAL A 174 -4.52 3.91 -11.66
C VAL A 174 -4.35 3.52 -10.19
N THR A 175 -4.06 4.50 -9.33
CA THR A 175 -3.94 4.27 -7.88
C THR A 175 -5.26 3.81 -7.27
N LYS A 176 -6.38 4.40 -7.71
CA LYS A 176 -7.73 4.00 -7.29
C LYS A 176 -7.98 2.54 -7.64
N ARG A 177 -7.69 2.12 -8.88
CA ARG A 177 -7.86 0.73 -9.32
C ARG A 177 -7.01 -0.25 -8.50
N ALA A 178 -5.79 0.15 -8.12
CA ALA A 178 -4.91 -0.66 -7.27
C ALA A 178 -5.49 -0.87 -5.87
N ILE A 179 -6.07 0.18 -5.27
CA ILE A 179 -6.73 0.09 -3.96
C ILE A 179 -8.01 -0.75 -4.04
N GLU A 180 -8.84 -0.56 -5.07
CA GLU A 180 -10.03 -1.38 -5.30
C GLU A 180 -9.67 -2.86 -5.39
N LEU A 181 -8.57 -3.20 -6.09
CA LEU A 181 -8.10 -4.58 -6.18
C LEU A 181 -7.73 -5.16 -4.80
N ILE A 182 -7.06 -4.40 -3.93
CA ILE A 182 -6.75 -4.85 -2.56
C ILE A 182 -8.04 -5.11 -1.78
N LEU A 183 -9.02 -4.21 -1.88
CA LEU A 183 -10.31 -4.33 -1.20
C LEU A 183 -11.10 -5.56 -1.69
N GLU A 184 -11.16 -5.77 -3.01
CA GLU A 184 -11.78 -6.93 -3.65
C GLU A 184 -11.18 -8.25 -3.11
N ARG A 185 -9.85 -8.30 -2.91
CA ARG A 185 -9.15 -9.49 -2.40
C ARG A 185 -9.37 -9.73 -0.91
N ASP A 186 -9.38 -8.67 -0.11
CA ASP A 186 -9.70 -8.74 1.31
C ASP A 186 -11.11 -9.30 1.55
N GLU A 187 -12.10 -8.84 0.78
CA GLU A 187 -13.47 -9.35 0.83
C GLU A 187 -13.57 -10.85 0.48
N GLN A 188 -12.86 -11.28 -0.56
CA GLN A 188 -12.83 -12.69 -0.98
C GLN A 188 -12.20 -13.60 0.09
N HIS A 189 -11.12 -13.15 0.74
CA HIS A 189 -10.50 -13.89 1.86
C HIS A 189 -11.43 -13.97 3.08
N GLY A 190 -12.20 -12.91 3.37
CA GLY A 190 -13.23 -12.91 4.41
C GLY A 190 -14.38 -13.89 4.12
N ALA A 191 -14.81 -14.00 2.86
CA ALA A 191 -15.87 -14.93 2.45
C ALA A 191 -15.41 -16.40 2.50
N ALA A 192 -14.17 -16.69 2.08
CA ALA A 192 -13.62 -18.05 2.10
C ALA A 192 -13.41 -18.60 3.53
N SER A 193 -13.06 -17.73 4.48
CA SER A 193 -12.89 -18.11 5.89
C SER A 193 -14.21 -18.37 6.63
N THR A 194 -15.31 -17.74 6.19
CA THR A 194 -16.65 -17.96 6.75
C THR A 194 -17.38 -19.17 6.15
N GLY A 195 -17.13 -19.49 4.87
CA GLY A 195 -17.77 -20.63 4.19
C GLY A 195 -17.33 -22.03 4.63
N ASN A 196 -16.28 -22.16 5.44
CA ASN A 196 -15.75 -23.46 5.89
C ASN A 196 -16.19 -23.84 7.33
N ALA A 197 -16.92 -22.95 8.01
CA ALA A 197 -17.40 -23.18 9.38
C ALA A 197 -18.76 -23.93 9.44
N ASP A 198 -19.51 -23.97 8.34
CA ASP A 198 -20.87 -24.53 8.30
C ASP A 198 -20.95 -25.98 7.75
N SER A 199 -19.82 -26.61 7.40
CA SER A 199 -19.80 -27.96 6.79
C SER A 199 -19.36 -29.10 7.71
N ILE A 200 -19.32 -28.90 9.04
CA ILE A 200 -19.10 -29.99 10.00
C ILE A 200 -20.28 -30.08 10.97
N GLN A 201 -21.42 -30.54 10.46
CA GLN A 201 -22.46 -31.20 11.25
C GLN A 201 -23.29 -32.09 10.34
N THR A 202 -22.89 -33.35 10.19
CA THR A 202 -23.80 -34.47 9.92
C THR A 202 -23.22 -35.75 10.49
#